data_AF-A0A6M2AQ62-F1
#
_entry.id   AF-A0A6M2AQ62-F1
#
_cell.length_a   1.000
_cell.length_b   1.000
_cell.length_c   1.000
_cell.angle_alpha   90.00
_cell.angle_beta   90.00
_cell.angle_gamma   90.00
#
_symmetry.space_group_name_H-M   'P 1'
#
loop_
_entity.id
_entity.type
_entity.pdbx_description
1 polymer ?
#
loop_
_entity_poly.entity_id
_entity_poly.type
_entity_poly.pdbx_seq_one_letter_code
_entity_poly.pdbx_strand_id
1 'polypeptide(L)'
;MNTSTNQDIDFEKLPSVDLLDYISFKDEFPKEAEAAFVQFCYRFEKDLKRKSEIYCNKYGYNEVVALEIAHCTFARVWKYPTFDKDKSKARDLDKGILIWMYRILYTQIIKYGEKNTCAEPTEEEDLSLVRNADELLAKFDIPDDAEAKRVVVAKLKTIERALTRLSEKHRIIYFTYRAYRKEGKKVPRTITKLLRDKLSLTQKSVNTYYGDADRHVTNYLDIMNNGQA
;
A
#
# COMPACT_ATOMS: atom_id res chain seq x y z
N MET A 1 -39.28 12.33 11.71
CA MET A 1 -38.62 12.31 13.03
C MET A 1 -37.23 12.89 12.83
N ASN A 2 -37.01 14.12 13.29
CA ASN A 2 -35.71 14.79 13.23
C ASN A 2 -34.85 14.27 14.39
N THR A 3 -33.88 13.41 14.11
CA THR A 3 -32.78 13.11 15.04
C THR A 3 -31.63 14.07 14.76
N SER A 4 -31.79 15.29 15.24
CA SER A 4 -30.68 16.23 15.38
C SER A 4 -29.99 15.97 16.71
N THR A 5 -29.16 14.92 16.79
CA THR A 5 -28.18 14.78 17.88
C THR A 5 -26.89 15.45 17.44
N ASN A 6 -26.89 16.78 17.41
CA ASN A 6 -25.68 17.58 17.22
C ASN A 6 -25.04 17.77 18.61
N GLN A 7 -24.54 16.68 19.20
CA GLN A 7 -23.59 16.78 20.30
C GLN A 7 -22.22 16.96 19.68
N ASP A 8 -21.67 18.16 19.81
CA ASP A 8 -20.31 18.47 19.37
C ASP A 8 -19.34 17.56 20.15
N ILE A 9 -18.62 16.68 19.45
CA ILE A 9 -17.70 15.75 20.07
C ILE A 9 -16.45 16.52 20.49
N ASP A 10 -16.16 16.53 21.79
CA ASP A 10 -14.95 17.15 22.33
C ASP A 10 -13.75 16.19 22.18
N PHE A 11 -13.10 16.25 21.01
CA PHE A 11 -11.92 15.44 20.70
C PHE A 11 -10.74 15.72 21.65
N GLU A 12 -10.69 16.89 22.31
CA GLU A 12 -9.59 17.20 23.23
C GLU A 12 -9.55 16.27 24.44
N LYS A 13 -10.72 15.81 24.89
CA LYS A 13 -10.88 14.95 26.06
C LYS A 13 -10.84 13.45 25.76
N LEU A 14 -10.94 13.06 24.48
CA LEU A 14 -10.94 11.65 24.11
C LEU A 14 -9.54 11.01 24.27
N PRO A 15 -9.40 9.76 24.71
CA PRO A 15 -8.15 9.01 24.63
C PRO A 15 -7.56 8.99 23.22
N SER A 16 -6.23 9.02 23.08
CA SER A 16 -5.57 9.06 21.77
C SER A 16 -5.83 7.82 20.92
N VAL A 17 -6.11 6.68 21.56
CA VAL A 17 -6.56 5.46 20.88
C VAL A 17 -7.93 5.63 20.24
N ASP A 18 -8.85 6.32 20.90
CA ASP A 18 -10.20 6.55 20.39
C ASP A 18 -10.16 7.54 19.22
N LEU A 19 -9.24 8.52 19.24
CA LEU A 19 -9.00 9.39 18.09
C LEU A 19 -8.65 8.58 16.82
N LEU A 20 -7.87 7.50 16.94
CA LEU A 20 -7.54 6.64 15.79
C LEU A 20 -8.75 5.90 15.25
N ASP A 21 -9.70 5.52 16.10
CA ASP A 21 -10.96 4.92 15.68
C ASP A 21 -11.77 5.93 14.84
N TYR A 22 -11.90 7.18 15.31
CA TYR A 22 -12.56 8.25 14.53
C TYR A 22 -11.86 8.54 13.21
N ILE A 23 -10.52 8.59 13.19
CA ILE A 23 -9.74 8.76 11.95
C ILE A 23 -10.00 7.60 10.96
N SER A 24 -10.29 6.39 11.46
CA SER A 24 -10.58 5.24 10.62
C SER A 24 -11.89 5.37 9.83
N PHE A 25 -12.86 6.13 10.34
CA PHE A 25 -14.15 6.39 9.69
C PHE A 25 -14.13 7.59 8.73
N LYS A 26 -12.97 7.99 8.23
CA LYS A 26 -12.82 9.15 7.34
C LYS A 26 -13.66 9.09 6.06
N ASP A 27 -14.06 7.89 5.63
CA ASP A 27 -14.89 7.71 4.43
C ASP A 27 -16.38 7.91 4.76
N GLU A 28 -16.83 7.54 5.96
CA GLU A 28 -18.21 7.69 6.42
C GLU A 28 -18.48 9.04 7.12
N PHE A 29 -17.53 9.52 7.92
CA PHE A 29 -17.62 10.70 8.78
C PHE A 29 -16.38 11.60 8.61
N PRO A 30 -16.21 12.25 7.43
CA PRO A 30 -14.99 12.96 7.09
C PRO A 30 -14.69 14.14 8.02
N LYS A 31 -15.71 14.87 8.50
CA LYS A 31 -15.52 16.04 9.36
C LYS A 31 -15.03 15.65 10.76
N GLU A 32 -15.66 14.64 11.35
CA GLU A 32 -15.30 14.09 12.65
C GLU A 32 -13.92 13.44 12.60
N ALA A 33 -13.61 12.72 11.52
CA ALA A 33 -12.30 12.14 11.30
C ALA A 33 -11.21 13.21 11.17
N GLU A 34 -11.46 14.29 10.42
CA GLU A 34 -10.52 15.42 10.28
C GLU A 34 -10.28 16.11 11.63
N ALA A 35 -11.34 16.40 12.39
CA ALA A 35 -11.22 17.00 13.73
C ALA A 35 -10.43 16.09 14.70
N ALA A 36 -10.72 14.78 14.69
CA ALA A 36 -9.96 13.80 15.45
C ALA A 36 -8.48 13.76 15.03
N PHE A 37 -8.21 13.85 13.72
CA PHE A 37 -6.86 13.84 13.17
C PHE A 37 -6.05 15.09 13.54
N VAL A 38 -6.68 16.26 13.49
CA VAL A 38 -6.05 17.52 13.95
C VAL A 38 -5.64 17.39 15.41
N GLN A 39 -6.54 16.88 16.26
CA GLN A 39 -6.22 16.70 17.67
C GLN A 39 -5.16 15.62 17.92
N PHE A 40 -5.17 14.56 17.12
CA PHE A 40 -4.11 13.54 17.15
C PHE A 40 -2.75 14.16 16.78
N CYS A 41 -2.68 14.94 15.70
CA CYS A 41 -1.47 15.66 15.30
C CYS A 41 -0.97 16.56 16.43
N TYR A 42 -1.85 17.38 17.02
CA TYR A 42 -1.50 18.28 18.12
C TYR A 42 -0.84 17.54 19.30
N ARG A 43 -1.36 16.37 19.68
CA ARG A 43 -0.81 15.57 20.80
C ARG A 43 0.59 15.02 20.54
N PHE A 44 0.85 14.55 19.33
CA PHE A 44 2.07 13.79 19.03
C PHE A 44 3.13 14.56 18.24
N GLU A 45 2.80 15.75 17.73
CA GLU A 45 3.68 16.52 16.83
C GLU A 45 5.04 16.82 17.46
N LYS A 46 5.05 17.31 18.70
CA LYS A 46 6.28 17.68 19.41
C LYS A 46 7.25 16.50 19.53
N ASP A 47 6.76 15.36 19.99
CA ASP A 47 7.57 14.16 20.20
C ASP A 47 8.01 13.55 18.87
N LEU A 48 7.13 13.54 17.87
CA LEU A 48 7.44 13.02 16.54
C LEU A 48 8.50 13.87 15.82
N LYS A 49 8.38 15.20 15.84
CA LYS A 49 9.36 16.13 15.24
C LYS A 49 10.73 15.95 15.86
N ARG A 50 10.82 15.96 17.20
CA ARG A 50 12.08 15.72 17.92
C ARG A 50 12.69 14.37 17.53
N LYS A 51 11.88 13.31 17.42
CA LYS A 51 12.38 12.00 17.02
C LYS A 51 12.86 11.98 15.57
N SER A 52 12.13 12.66 14.68
CA SER A 52 12.48 12.80 13.27
C SER A 52 13.85 13.44 13.10
N GLU A 53 14.10 14.58 13.75
CA GLU A 53 15.39 15.27 13.73
C GLU A 53 16.54 14.35 14.18
N ILE A 54 16.37 13.66 15.32
CA ILE A 54 17.38 12.74 15.86
C ILE A 54 17.68 11.61 14.87
N TYR A 55 16.66 11.04 14.21
CA TYR A 55 16.87 9.94 13.27
C TYR A 55 17.46 10.45 11.95
N CYS A 56 16.92 11.52 11.39
CA CYS A 56 17.36 12.12 10.13
C CYS A 56 18.82 12.57 10.19
N ASN A 57 19.25 13.16 11.31
CA ASN A 57 20.65 13.55 11.51
C ASN A 57 21.61 12.35 11.40
N LYS A 58 21.20 11.14 11.82
CA LYS A 58 22.03 9.92 11.65
C LYS A 58 22.25 9.52 10.20
N TYR A 59 21.39 9.97 9.30
CA TYR A 59 21.50 9.75 7.85
C TYR A 59 22.05 10.98 7.11
N GLY A 60 22.51 12.02 7.83
CA GLY A 60 23.04 13.25 7.23
C GLY A 60 21.97 14.18 6.67
N TYR A 61 20.69 13.97 6.99
CA TYR A 61 19.60 14.84 6.55
C TYR A 61 19.43 16.04 7.48
N ASN A 62 19.08 17.18 6.90
CA ASN A 62 18.85 18.44 7.63
C ASN A 62 17.45 18.50 8.27
N GLU A 63 17.21 19.58 9.01
CA GLU A 63 15.93 19.85 9.71
C GLU A 63 14.72 19.98 8.78
N VAL A 64 14.90 20.49 7.57
CA VAL A 64 13.83 20.63 6.58
C VAL A 64 13.36 19.25 6.12
N VAL A 65 14.30 18.36 5.80
CA VAL A 65 14.01 16.96 5.46
C VAL A 65 13.39 16.23 6.64
N ALA A 66 13.87 16.48 7.87
CA ALA A 66 13.28 15.90 9.07
C ALA A 66 11.82 16.34 9.29
N LEU A 67 11.50 17.60 9.02
CA LEU A 67 10.14 18.13 9.09
C LEU A 67 9.23 17.49 8.04
N GLU A 68 9.71 17.39 6.79
CA GLU A 68 9.00 16.70 5.70
C GLU A 68 8.66 15.25 6.09
N ILE A 69 9.65 14.51 6.59
CA ILE A 69 9.49 13.11 7.01
C ILE A 69 8.48 12.97 8.17
N ALA A 70 8.45 13.93 9.11
CA ALA A 70 7.45 13.96 10.17
C ALA A 70 6.03 14.16 9.60
N HIS A 71 5.84 15.09 8.65
CA HIS A 71 4.58 15.29 7.97
C HIS A 71 4.15 14.03 7.19
N CYS A 72 5.06 13.38 6.47
CA CYS A 72 4.73 12.15 5.74
C CYS A 72 4.38 10.99 6.68
N THR A 73 4.88 11.01 7.92
CA THR A 73 4.47 10.05 8.95
C THR A 73 3.01 10.28 9.36
N PHE A 74 2.60 11.52 9.61
CA PHE A 74 1.20 11.85 9.89
C PHE A 74 0.28 11.54 8.70
N ALA A 75 0.70 11.86 7.47
CA ALA A 75 -0.05 11.51 6.26
C ALA A 75 -0.29 10.00 6.13
N ARG A 76 0.67 9.17 6.57
CA ARG A 76 0.49 7.71 6.63
C ARG A 76 -0.48 7.29 7.73
N VAL A 77 -0.52 7.96 8.87
CA VAL A 77 -1.50 7.71 9.94
C VAL A 77 -2.91 8.02 9.44
N TRP A 78 -3.12 9.16 8.78
CA TRP A 78 -4.41 9.51 8.16
C TRP A 78 -4.89 8.41 7.19
N LYS A 79 -3.99 7.96 6.31
CA LYS A 79 -4.33 6.92 5.34
C LYS A 79 -4.58 5.57 6.01
N TYR A 80 -3.76 5.19 6.99
CA TYR A 80 -3.78 3.88 7.64
C TYR A 80 -3.71 3.99 9.19
N PRO A 81 -4.82 4.34 9.86
CA PRO A 81 -4.89 4.43 11.32
C PRO A 81 -4.98 3.05 11.98
N THR A 82 -4.04 2.14 11.68
CA THR A 82 -4.11 0.72 12.01
C THR A 82 -3.37 0.35 13.30
N PHE A 83 -3.32 1.26 14.27
CA PHE A 83 -2.73 0.95 15.57
C PHE A 83 -3.56 -0.13 16.26
N ASP A 84 -2.88 -1.07 16.91
CA ASP A 84 -3.53 -2.17 17.62
C ASP A 84 -2.99 -2.20 19.05
N LYS A 85 -3.85 -1.82 20.00
CA LYS A 85 -3.50 -1.72 21.42
C LYS A 85 -3.12 -3.08 22.02
N ASP A 86 -3.71 -4.17 21.54
CA ASP A 86 -3.44 -5.52 22.05
C ASP A 86 -2.05 -6.02 21.63
N LYS A 87 -1.50 -5.45 20.55
CA LYS A 87 -0.11 -5.70 20.11
C LYS A 87 0.91 -4.80 20.79
N SER A 88 0.48 -3.77 21.52
CA SER A 88 1.36 -2.87 22.25
C SER A 88 1.82 -3.51 23.56
N LYS A 89 3.13 -3.47 23.82
CA LYS A 89 3.71 -3.86 25.12
C LYS A 89 3.90 -2.67 26.06
N ALA A 90 3.56 -1.46 25.62
CA ALA A 90 3.71 -0.26 26.44
C ALA A 90 2.57 -0.20 27.48
N ARG A 91 2.92 0.14 28.72
CA ARG A 91 1.92 0.34 29.79
C ARG A 91 1.06 1.58 29.55
N ASP A 92 1.65 2.59 28.95
CA ASP A 92 1.00 3.81 28.52
C ASP A 92 0.69 3.70 27.02
N LEU A 93 -0.58 3.90 26.67
CA LEU A 93 -1.08 3.78 25.31
C LEU A 93 -0.53 4.89 24.40
N ASP A 94 -0.36 6.11 24.90
CA ASP A 94 0.21 7.21 24.11
C ASP A 94 1.67 6.91 23.75
N LYS A 95 2.42 6.36 24.70
CA LYS A 95 3.76 5.83 24.43
C LYS A 95 3.74 4.68 23.43
N GLY A 96 2.74 3.82 23.49
CA GLY A 96 2.53 2.74 22.52
C GLY A 96 2.30 3.27 21.10
N ILE A 97 1.44 4.27 20.96
CA ILE A 97 1.16 4.98 19.71
C ILE A 97 2.44 5.63 19.17
N LEU A 98 3.19 6.36 20.01
CA LEU A 98 4.47 6.95 19.61
C LEU A 98 5.46 5.90 19.07
N ILE A 99 5.61 4.76 19.76
CA ILE A 99 6.49 3.68 19.30
C ILE A 99 6.02 3.13 17.95
N TRP A 100 4.72 2.99 17.74
CA TRP A 100 4.15 2.60 16.45
C TRP A 100 4.46 3.64 15.36
N MET A 101 4.25 4.93 15.63
CA MET A 101 4.56 6.03 14.72
C MET A 101 6.06 6.08 14.38
N TYR A 102 6.95 5.79 15.32
CA TYR A 102 8.40 5.75 15.06
C TYR A 102 8.81 4.66 14.05
N ARG A 103 8.03 3.58 13.93
CA ARG A 103 8.27 2.55 12.90
C ARG A 103 7.86 3.06 11.51
N ILE A 104 6.77 3.82 11.44
CA ILE A 104 6.34 4.51 10.21
C ILE A 104 7.39 5.54 9.81
N LEU A 105 7.80 6.39 10.76
CA LEU A 105 8.85 7.41 10.60
C LEU A 105 10.14 6.82 10.03
N TYR A 106 10.66 5.75 10.65
CA TYR A 106 11.85 5.05 10.16
C TYR A 106 11.69 4.58 8.71
N THR A 107 10.52 4.04 8.37
CA THR A 107 10.23 3.60 6.99
C THR A 107 10.28 4.79 6.02
N GLN A 108 9.78 5.96 6.42
CA GLN A 108 9.83 7.17 5.59
C GLN A 108 11.26 7.66 5.38
N ILE A 109 12.12 7.61 6.40
CA ILE A 109 13.54 7.98 6.29
C ILE A 109 14.26 7.10 5.27
N ILE A 110 14.05 5.78 5.33
CA ILE A 110 14.67 4.84 4.38
C ILE A 110 14.19 5.11 2.96
N LYS A 111 12.88 5.30 2.77
CA LYS A 111 12.32 5.58 1.44
C LYS A 111 12.79 6.93 0.88
N TYR A 112 12.94 7.93 1.73
CA TYR A 112 13.54 9.21 1.35
C TYR A 112 14.95 9.01 0.82
N GLY A 113 15.78 8.20 1.47
CA GLY A 113 17.13 7.89 0.97
C GLY A 113 17.15 7.17 -0.38
N GLU A 114 16.14 6.35 -0.68
CA GLU A 114 16.05 5.62 -1.96
C GLU A 114 15.53 6.50 -3.11
N LYS A 115 14.61 7.43 -2.83
CA LYS A 115 13.83 8.14 -3.86
C LYS A 115 13.98 9.67 -3.83
N ASN A 116 14.71 10.19 -2.86
CA ASN A 116 14.84 11.62 -2.56
C ASN A 116 13.49 12.34 -2.36
N THR A 117 12.49 11.59 -1.91
CA THR A 117 11.16 12.07 -1.52
C THR A 117 10.60 11.10 -0.50
N CYS A 118 9.84 11.60 0.47
CA CYS A 118 9.14 10.69 1.36
C CYS A 118 8.17 9.83 0.53
N ALA A 119 7.78 8.64 1.01
CA ALA A 119 6.68 7.97 0.35
C ALA A 119 5.41 8.76 0.64
N GLU A 120 5.11 9.69 -0.26
CA GLU A 120 3.78 10.23 -0.34
C GLU A 120 2.82 9.03 -0.38
N PRO A 121 1.71 9.10 0.35
CA PRO A 121 0.63 8.17 0.17
C PRO A 121 -0.05 8.35 -1.21
N THR A 122 0.67 8.76 -2.27
CA THR A 122 0.20 8.82 -3.65
C THR A 122 -0.17 7.42 -4.07
N GLU A 123 -1.47 7.17 -4.02
CA GLU A 123 -2.29 6.09 -4.57
C GLU A 123 -1.78 4.65 -4.60
N GLU A 124 -0.49 4.29 -4.70
CA GLU A 124 0.01 2.91 -4.71
C GLU A 124 0.68 2.49 -3.37
N GLU A 125 -0.08 2.37 -2.29
CA GLU A 125 -0.59 1.05 -1.86
C GLU A 125 -2.05 0.77 -2.27
N ASP A 126 -2.53 1.25 -3.43
CA ASP A 126 -3.57 0.64 -4.27
C ASP A 126 -3.06 -0.70 -4.77
N LEU A 127 -2.94 -1.58 -3.79
CA LEU A 127 -2.78 -2.99 -3.97
C LEU A 127 -4.15 -3.47 -4.42
N SER A 128 -4.43 -3.30 -5.71
CA SER A 128 -5.62 -3.81 -6.38
C SER A 128 -5.27 -5.07 -7.15
N LEU A 129 -6.25 -5.95 -7.32
CA LEU A 129 -6.09 -7.11 -8.17
C LEU A 129 -6.08 -6.65 -9.62
N VAL A 130 -5.11 -7.15 -10.38
CA VAL A 130 -5.00 -6.91 -11.82
C VAL A 130 -5.65 -8.08 -12.54
N ARG A 131 -6.70 -7.81 -13.32
CA ARG A 131 -7.60 -8.84 -13.87
C ARG A 131 -7.32 -9.18 -15.33
N ASN A 132 -6.74 -8.26 -16.07
CA ASN A 132 -6.53 -8.34 -17.52
C ASN A 132 -5.25 -7.59 -17.95
N ALA A 133 -4.93 -7.68 -19.23
CA ALA A 133 -3.76 -7.04 -19.82
C ALA A 133 -3.82 -5.50 -19.74
N ASP A 134 -5.00 -4.90 -19.91
CA ASP A 134 -5.18 -3.44 -19.92
C ASP A 134 -4.93 -2.82 -18.53
N GLU A 135 -5.42 -3.47 -17.48
CA GLU A 135 -5.15 -3.10 -16.09
C GLU A 135 -3.66 -3.27 -15.75
N LEU A 136 -2.98 -4.28 -16.31
CA LEU A 136 -1.54 -4.46 -16.12
C LEU A 136 -0.74 -3.37 -16.85
N LEU A 137 -1.16 -2.99 -18.06
CA LEU A 137 -0.55 -1.90 -18.83
C LEU A 137 -0.60 -0.58 -18.08
N ALA A 138 -1.73 -0.27 -17.44
CA ALA A 138 -1.89 0.94 -16.64
C ALA A 138 -0.94 1.00 -15.42
N LYS A 139 -0.38 -0.13 -15.00
CA LYS A 139 0.60 -0.23 -13.89
C LYS A 139 2.06 -0.09 -14.35
N PHE A 140 2.34 -0.13 -15.65
CA PHE A 140 3.69 0.04 -16.17
C PHE A 140 3.93 1.49 -16.59
N ASP A 141 5.07 2.04 -16.18
CA ASP A 141 5.59 3.29 -16.70
C ASP A 141 6.24 3.02 -18.06
N ILE A 142 5.43 3.03 -19.13
CA ILE A 142 5.90 2.77 -20.50
C ILE A 142 6.36 4.10 -21.10
N PRO A 143 7.60 4.18 -21.63
CA PRO A 143 8.07 5.37 -22.34
C PRO A 143 7.11 5.79 -23.45
N ASP A 144 7.02 7.09 -23.73
CA ASP A 144 6.11 7.70 -24.72
C ASP A 144 6.50 7.40 -26.19
N ASP A 145 7.15 6.25 -26.44
CA ASP A 145 7.43 5.72 -27.76
C ASP A 145 6.26 4.83 -28.22
N ALA A 146 5.60 5.27 -29.29
CA ALA A 146 4.43 4.59 -29.84
C ALA A 146 4.73 3.16 -30.32
N GLU A 147 5.95 2.90 -30.80
CA GLU A 147 6.32 1.58 -31.33
C GLU A 147 6.63 0.59 -30.20
N ALA A 148 7.42 1.00 -29.19
CA ALA A 148 7.61 0.21 -27.98
C ALA A 148 6.28 -0.14 -27.29
N LYS A 149 5.35 0.83 -27.19
CA LYS A 149 4.03 0.60 -26.59
C LYS A 149 3.21 -0.44 -27.37
N ARG A 150 3.23 -0.41 -28.71
CA ARG A 150 2.55 -1.41 -29.56
C ARG A 150 3.09 -2.81 -29.32
N VAL A 151 4.41 -2.97 -29.24
CA VAL A 151 5.06 -4.27 -28.99
C VAL A 151 4.65 -4.83 -27.62
N VAL A 152 4.64 -4.00 -26.57
CA VAL A 152 4.24 -4.40 -25.21
C VAL A 152 2.76 -4.81 -25.18
N VAL A 153 1.87 -4.02 -25.78
CA VAL A 153 0.43 -4.34 -25.86
C VAL A 153 0.20 -5.65 -26.61
N ALA A 154 0.88 -5.88 -27.74
CA ALA A 154 0.75 -7.10 -28.52
C ALA A 154 1.18 -8.33 -27.71
N LYS A 155 2.30 -8.24 -26.97
CA LYS A 155 2.77 -9.32 -26.08
C LYS A 155 1.77 -9.62 -24.97
N LEU A 156 1.23 -8.59 -24.32
CA LEU A 156 0.27 -8.79 -23.22
C LEU A 156 -1.05 -9.39 -23.69
N LYS A 157 -1.55 -9.00 -24.87
CA LYS A 157 -2.74 -9.63 -25.49
C LYS A 157 -2.49 -11.10 -25.83
N THR A 158 -1.30 -11.45 -26.28
CA THR A 158 -0.92 -12.85 -26.51
C THR A 158 -0.92 -13.66 -25.22
N ILE A 159 -0.35 -13.10 -24.15
CA ILE A 159 -0.36 -13.72 -22.81
C ILE A 159 -1.80 -13.88 -22.30
N GLU A 160 -2.65 -12.86 -22.46
CA GLU A 160 -4.05 -12.93 -22.05
C GLU A 160 -4.80 -14.04 -22.79
N ARG A 161 -4.59 -14.18 -24.11
CA ARG A 161 -5.15 -15.28 -24.90
C ARG A 161 -4.71 -16.64 -24.37
N ALA A 162 -3.44 -16.80 -24.00
CA ALA A 162 -2.95 -18.05 -23.40
C ALA A 162 -3.73 -18.37 -22.12
N LEU A 163 -3.96 -17.36 -21.27
CA LEU A 163 -4.65 -17.52 -19.99
C LEU A 163 -6.15 -17.83 -20.12
N THR A 164 -6.79 -17.57 -21.27
CA THR A 164 -8.21 -17.93 -21.48
C THR A 164 -8.48 -19.43 -21.42
N ARG A 165 -7.46 -20.26 -21.62
CA ARG A 165 -7.53 -21.72 -21.48
C ARG A 165 -7.51 -22.19 -20.02
N LEU A 166 -7.29 -21.28 -19.09
CA LEU A 166 -7.29 -21.52 -17.64
C LEU A 166 -8.49 -20.82 -16.99
N SER A 167 -8.68 -21.04 -15.69
CA SER A 167 -9.74 -20.37 -14.95
C SER A 167 -9.42 -18.90 -14.68
N GLU A 168 -10.46 -18.10 -14.45
CA GLU A 168 -10.33 -16.67 -14.11
C GLU A 168 -9.39 -16.42 -12.92
N LYS A 169 -9.38 -17.32 -11.93
CA LYS A 169 -8.45 -17.24 -10.79
C LYS A 169 -6.98 -17.30 -11.23
N HIS A 170 -6.63 -18.14 -12.21
CA HIS A 170 -5.28 -18.19 -12.77
C HIS A 170 -4.91 -16.87 -13.44
N ARG A 171 -5.82 -16.31 -14.24
CA ARG A 171 -5.61 -15.04 -14.94
C ARG A 171 -5.38 -13.89 -13.96
N ILE A 172 -6.26 -13.72 -12.97
CA ILE A 172 -6.14 -12.66 -11.96
C ILE A 172 -4.85 -12.80 -11.16
N ILE A 173 -4.53 -14.02 -10.70
CA ILE A 173 -3.30 -14.27 -9.93
C ILE A 173 -2.07 -13.97 -10.78
N TYR A 174 -2.04 -14.41 -12.04
CA TYR A 174 -0.91 -14.18 -12.94
C TYR A 174 -0.63 -12.70 -13.15
N PHE A 175 -1.63 -11.93 -13.57
CA PHE A 175 -1.46 -10.50 -13.83
C PHE A 175 -1.15 -9.72 -12.55
N THR A 176 -1.80 -10.04 -11.44
CA THR A 176 -1.49 -9.43 -10.14
C THR A 176 -0.04 -9.73 -9.73
N TYR A 177 0.45 -10.95 -9.91
CA TYR A 177 1.86 -11.27 -9.64
C TYR A 177 2.81 -10.50 -10.55
N ARG A 178 2.49 -10.37 -11.85
CA ARG A 178 3.32 -9.59 -12.80
C ARG A 178 3.39 -8.11 -12.44
N ALA A 179 2.31 -7.54 -11.91
CA ALA A 179 2.28 -6.14 -11.49
C ALA A 179 3.17 -5.85 -10.27
N TYR A 180 3.21 -6.76 -9.29
CA TYR A 180 3.84 -6.48 -7.99
C TYR A 180 5.11 -7.28 -7.67
N ARG A 181 5.44 -8.31 -8.46
CA ARG A 181 6.67 -9.10 -8.28
C ARG A 181 7.85 -8.37 -8.92
N LYS A 182 8.65 -7.70 -8.09
CA LYS A 182 9.93 -7.09 -8.51
C LYS A 182 11.02 -8.15 -8.62
N GLU A 183 12.02 -7.89 -9.45
CA GLU A 183 13.17 -8.77 -9.64
C GLU A 183 13.85 -9.10 -8.30
N GLY A 184 14.13 -10.39 -8.06
CA GLY A 184 14.71 -10.89 -6.80
C GLY A 184 13.82 -10.76 -5.56
N LYS A 185 12.62 -10.15 -5.65
CA LYS A 185 11.73 -9.91 -4.51
C LYS A 185 10.43 -10.72 -4.62
N LYS A 186 9.86 -11.05 -3.46
CA LYS A 186 8.53 -11.69 -3.38
C LYS A 186 7.44 -10.63 -3.50
N VAL A 187 6.27 -11.05 -3.97
CA VAL A 187 5.05 -10.23 -3.97
C VAL A 187 4.73 -9.77 -2.54
N PRO A 188 4.33 -8.49 -2.33
CA PRO A 188 3.95 -7.98 -1.02
C PRO A 188 2.91 -8.85 -0.30
N ARG A 189 3.08 -9.05 1.00
CA ARG A 189 2.17 -9.90 1.82
C ARG A 189 0.72 -9.43 1.75
N THR A 190 0.52 -8.12 1.64
CA THR A 190 -0.77 -7.46 1.49
C THR A 190 -1.50 -7.87 0.20
N ILE A 191 -0.80 -7.94 -0.94
CA ILE A 191 -1.37 -8.45 -2.20
C ILE A 191 -1.74 -9.91 -2.09
N THR A 192 -0.85 -10.71 -1.49
CA THR A 192 -1.11 -12.13 -1.31
C THR A 192 -2.31 -12.38 -0.40
N LYS A 193 -2.49 -11.56 0.65
CA LYS A 193 -3.69 -11.57 1.49
C LYS A 193 -4.93 -11.18 0.67
N LEU A 194 -4.86 -10.11 -0.12
CA LEU A 194 -5.97 -9.67 -0.97
C LEU A 194 -6.42 -10.76 -1.96
N LEU A 195 -5.47 -11.45 -2.61
CA LEU A 195 -5.77 -12.58 -3.51
C LEU A 195 -6.47 -13.72 -2.78
N ARG A 196 -6.05 -14.04 -1.54
CA ARG A 196 -6.68 -15.08 -0.72
C ARG A 196 -8.11 -14.70 -0.36
N ASP A 197 -8.31 -13.48 0.11
CA ASP A 197 -9.60 -13.00 0.60
C ASP A 197 -10.61 -12.87 -0.56
N LYS A 198 -10.20 -12.31 -1.71
CA LYS A 198 -11.09 -12.10 -2.86
C LYS A 198 -11.37 -13.34 -3.70
N LEU A 199 -10.45 -14.30 -3.75
CA LEU A 199 -10.61 -15.52 -4.55
C LEU A 199 -10.99 -16.74 -3.70
N SER A 200 -11.16 -16.56 -2.39
CA SER A 200 -11.43 -17.60 -1.39
C SER A 200 -10.40 -18.74 -1.50
N LEU A 201 -9.12 -18.40 -1.40
CA LEU A 201 -8.00 -19.33 -1.58
C LEU A 201 -7.10 -19.40 -0.35
N THR A 202 -6.46 -20.55 -0.15
CA THR A 202 -5.36 -20.67 0.80
C THR A 202 -4.07 -20.09 0.22
N GLN A 203 -3.09 -19.79 1.07
CA GLN A 203 -1.76 -19.36 0.63
C GLN A 203 -1.10 -20.36 -0.34
N LYS A 204 -1.24 -21.67 -0.05
CA LYS A 204 -0.70 -22.73 -0.89
C LYS A 204 -1.37 -22.71 -2.26
N SER A 205 -2.70 -22.57 -2.28
CA SER A 205 -3.48 -22.48 -3.52
C SER A 205 -3.04 -21.30 -4.38
N VAL A 206 -2.87 -20.09 -3.82
CA VAL A 206 -2.43 -18.92 -4.62
C VAL A 206 -1.10 -19.21 -5.33
N ASN A 207 -0.14 -19.82 -4.64
CA ASN A 207 1.15 -20.18 -5.25
C ASN A 207 1.02 -21.25 -6.34
N THR A 208 0.16 -22.25 -6.14
CA THR A 208 -0.12 -23.29 -7.14
C THR A 208 -0.74 -22.70 -8.40
N TYR A 209 -1.81 -21.89 -8.25
CA TYR A 209 -2.45 -21.22 -9.37
C TYR A 209 -1.48 -20.31 -10.14
N TYR A 210 -0.61 -19.59 -9.44
CA TYR A 210 0.44 -18.80 -10.11
C TYR A 210 1.40 -19.69 -10.90
N GLY A 211 1.93 -20.76 -10.29
CA GLY A 211 2.87 -21.66 -10.94
C GLY A 211 2.28 -22.37 -12.17
N ASP A 212 1.02 -22.77 -12.10
CA ASP A 212 0.31 -23.38 -13.24
C ASP A 212 0.09 -22.37 -14.38
N ALA A 213 -0.31 -21.14 -14.05
CA ALA A 213 -0.45 -20.08 -15.03
C ALA A 213 0.88 -19.71 -15.70
N ASP A 214 1.95 -19.57 -14.91
CA ASP A 214 3.28 -19.20 -15.38
C ASP A 214 3.87 -20.26 -16.32
N ARG A 215 3.74 -21.54 -15.94
CA ARG A 215 4.13 -22.66 -16.80
C ARG A 215 3.30 -22.72 -18.09
N HIS A 216 1.99 -22.50 -18.01
CA HIS A 216 1.13 -22.51 -19.19
C HIS A 216 1.50 -21.39 -20.18
N VAL A 217 1.69 -20.18 -19.69
CA VAL A 217 2.10 -19.03 -20.52
C VAL A 217 3.49 -19.26 -21.13
N THR A 218 4.45 -19.77 -20.34
CA THR A 218 5.80 -20.07 -20.84
C THR A 218 5.74 -21.07 -21.99
N ASN A 219 5.07 -22.21 -21.80
CA ASN A 219 4.91 -23.23 -22.84
C ASN A 219 4.19 -22.67 -24.09
N TYR A 220 3.16 -21.83 -23.90
CA TYR A 220 2.43 -21.23 -25.01
C TYR A 220 3.32 -20.29 -25.85
N LEU A 221 4.12 -19.46 -25.20
CA LEU A 221 5.06 -18.56 -25.86
C LEU A 221 6.18 -19.33 -26.58
N ASP A 222 6.70 -20.40 -25.97
CA ASP A 222 7.73 -21.24 -26.59
C ASP A 222 7.21 -21.92 -27.87
N ILE A 223 5.98 -22.44 -27.85
CA ILE A 223 5.34 -23.03 -29.04
C ILE A 223 5.16 -21.98 -30.14
N MET A 224 4.73 -20.77 -29.78
CA MET A 224 4.56 -19.70 -30.77
C MET A 224 5.89 -19.26 -31.38
N ASN A 225 6.95 -19.17 -30.58
CA ASN A 225 8.27 -18.76 -31.06
C ASN A 225 8.93 -19.86 -31.92
N ASN A 226 8.75 -21.13 -31.56
CA ASN A 226 9.29 -22.27 -32.31
C ASN A 226 8.46 -22.62 -33.57
N GLY A 227 7.21 -22.17 -33.66
CA GLY A 227 6.35 -22.31 -34.84
C GLY A 227 6.49 -21.19 -35.87
N GLN A 228 7.37 -20.20 -35.62
CA GLN A 228 7.70 -19.10 -36.53
C GLN A 228 9.10 -19.24 -37.15
N ALA A 229 9.77 -20.39 -36.95
CA ALA A 229 11.05 -20.75 -37.57
C ALA A 229 10.84 -21.64 -38.81
#